data_AF-A0A2D9CA05-F1
#
_entry.id   AF-A0A2D9CA05-F1
#
_cell.length_a   1.000
_cell.length_b   1.000
_cell.length_c   1.000
_cell.angle_alpha   90.00
_cell.angle_beta   90.00
_cell.angle_gamma   90.00
#
_symmetry.space_group_name_H-M   'P 1'
#
loop_
_entity.id
_entity.type
_entity.pdbx_description
1 polymer ?
#
loop_
_entity_poly.entity_id
_entity_poly.type
_entity_poly.pdbx_seq_one_letter_code
_entity_poly.pdbx_strand_id
1 'polypeptide(L)'
;MINKVNEMVLGFAAVFLMSLVSIGATAETVINYDDGSTYTLSENQEIYISTPSSSLFKRQLMKNKDTFFRVQKPWTKRDYVEQPQDPFAVGSHQWCKTYVPWSEGLTFDMITWQRFCDTDNDGKYGCGDDTFDNSEDAGVCN
;
A
#
# COMPACT_ATOMS: atom_id res chain seq x y z
N MET A 1 1.61 -27.86 -58.90
CA MET A 1 0.43 -27.87 -58.00
C MET A 1 0.82 -27.86 -56.52
N ILE A 2 1.97 -28.44 -56.14
CA ILE A 2 2.45 -28.54 -54.75
C ILE A 2 2.75 -27.17 -54.09
N ASN A 3 3.33 -26.21 -54.82
CA ASN A 3 3.71 -24.90 -54.25
C ASN A 3 2.49 -24.02 -53.85
N LYS A 4 1.37 -24.11 -54.58
CA LYS A 4 0.12 -23.38 -54.26
C LYS A 4 -0.56 -23.89 -52.98
N VAL A 5 -0.37 -25.16 -52.64
CA VAL A 5 -0.94 -25.76 -51.41
C VAL A 5 -0.17 -25.26 -50.19
N ASN A 6 1.15 -25.12 -50.27
CA ASN A 6 1.96 -24.59 -49.17
C ASN A 6 1.65 -23.13 -48.85
N GLU A 7 1.44 -22.27 -49.86
CA GLU A 7 1.08 -20.86 -49.63
C GLU A 7 -0.32 -20.72 -49.01
N MET A 8 -1.28 -21.55 -49.41
CA MET A 8 -2.62 -21.56 -48.84
C MET A 8 -2.62 -22.06 -47.39
N VAL A 9 -1.83 -23.09 -47.08
CA VAL A 9 -1.66 -23.61 -45.71
C VAL A 9 -0.93 -22.61 -44.82
N LEU A 10 0.09 -21.91 -45.32
CA LEU A 10 0.76 -20.82 -44.60
C LEU A 10 -0.19 -19.63 -44.36
N GLY A 11 -1.03 -19.28 -45.34
CA GLY A 11 -2.05 -18.23 -45.19
C GLY A 11 -3.10 -18.58 -44.12
N PHE A 12 -3.60 -19.82 -44.12
CA PHE A 12 -4.54 -20.28 -43.09
C PHE A 12 -3.90 -20.35 -41.70
N ALA A 13 -2.65 -20.79 -41.60
CA ALA A 13 -1.90 -20.80 -40.34
C ALA A 13 -1.68 -19.38 -39.79
N ALA A 14 -1.38 -18.39 -40.65
CA ALA A 14 -1.21 -17.00 -40.24
C ALA A 14 -2.51 -16.37 -39.71
N VAL A 15 -3.65 -16.65 -40.35
CA VAL A 15 -4.97 -16.17 -39.91
C VAL A 15 -5.40 -16.83 -38.59
N PHE A 16 -5.11 -18.13 -38.41
CA PHE A 16 -5.38 -18.83 -37.17
C PHE A 16 -4.48 -18.37 -36.01
N LEU A 17 -3.24 -17.98 -36.30
CA LEU A 17 -2.34 -17.42 -35.28
C LEU A 17 -2.77 -16.01 -34.86
N MET A 18 -3.29 -15.20 -35.78
CA MET A 18 -3.80 -13.84 -35.49
C MET A 18 -5.10 -13.84 -34.68
N SER A 19 -5.96 -14.85 -34.80
CA SER A 19 -7.22 -14.92 -34.05
C SER A 19 -7.03 -15.29 -32.57
N LEU A 20 -5.87 -15.84 -32.20
CA LEU A 20 -5.55 -16.23 -30.82
C LEU A 20 -5.14 -15.06 -29.90
N VAL A 21 -5.04 -13.83 -30.43
CA VAL A 21 -4.65 -12.63 -29.66
C VAL A 21 -5.86 -11.90 -29.05
N SER A 22 -7.03 -12.52 -29.01
CA SER A 22 -8.22 -11.97 -28.33
C SER A 22 -8.14 -12.21 -26.81
N ILE A 23 -7.06 -11.73 -26.18
CA ILE A 23 -6.89 -11.82 -24.72
C ILE A 23 -7.86 -10.83 -24.09
N GLY A 24 -8.83 -11.36 -23.35
CA GLY A 24 -9.93 -10.60 -22.76
C GLY A 24 -9.45 -9.55 -21.78
N ALA A 25 -9.87 -8.29 -21.99
CA ALA A 25 -9.73 -7.25 -20.98
C ALA A 25 -10.74 -7.54 -19.85
N THR A 26 -10.26 -7.96 -18.69
CA THR A 26 -11.05 -7.96 -17.45
C THR A 26 -11.11 -6.53 -16.94
N ALA A 27 -12.27 -5.89 -17.07
CA ALA A 27 -12.49 -4.56 -16.50
C ALA A 27 -12.67 -4.68 -14.99
N GLU A 28 -11.64 -4.34 -14.21
CA GLU A 28 -11.78 -4.15 -12.77
C GLU A 28 -12.50 -2.83 -12.48
N THR A 29 -13.40 -2.83 -11.50
CA THR A 29 -14.09 -1.60 -11.08
C THR A 29 -13.27 -0.90 -10.02
N VAL A 30 -12.74 0.27 -10.37
CA VAL A 30 -11.88 1.07 -9.48
C VAL A 30 -12.57 2.38 -9.11
N ILE A 31 -12.56 2.71 -7.82
CA ILE A 31 -12.98 4.01 -7.29
C ILE A 31 -11.73 4.85 -7.07
N ASN A 32 -11.70 6.05 -7.68
CA ASN A 32 -10.65 7.05 -7.45
C ASN A 32 -11.18 8.11 -6.49
N TYR A 33 -10.39 8.45 -5.47
CA TYR A 33 -10.72 9.46 -4.48
C TYR A 33 -9.92 10.75 -4.71
N ASP A 34 -10.41 11.87 -4.17
CA ASP A 34 -9.78 13.19 -4.35
C ASP A 34 -8.37 13.29 -3.71
N ASP A 35 -8.06 12.42 -2.74
CA ASP A 35 -6.73 12.30 -2.11
C ASP A 35 -5.73 11.48 -2.94
N GLY A 36 -6.12 11.03 -4.13
CA GLY A 36 -5.31 10.20 -5.02
C GLY A 36 -5.29 8.71 -4.65
N SER A 37 -5.93 8.31 -3.55
CA SER A 37 -6.08 6.90 -3.19
C SER A 37 -7.10 6.20 -4.09
N THR A 38 -7.00 4.86 -4.16
CA THR A 38 -7.92 4.03 -4.93
C THR A 38 -8.59 2.98 -4.06
N TYR A 39 -9.71 2.45 -4.54
CA TYR A 39 -10.29 1.22 -4.03
C TYR A 39 -10.75 0.33 -5.18
N THR A 40 -10.21 -0.87 -5.25
CA THR A 40 -10.52 -1.86 -6.29
C THR A 40 -11.59 -2.82 -5.77
N LEU A 41 -12.72 -2.89 -6.46
CA LEU A 41 -13.83 -3.75 -6.07
C LEU A 41 -13.50 -5.22 -6.33
N SER A 42 -13.68 -6.05 -5.31
CA SER A 42 -13.63 -7.49 -5.46
C SER A 42 -14.94 -8.04 -6.06
N GLU A 43 -14.87 -9.26 -6.59
CA GLU A 43 -16.07 -9.98 -7.05
C GLU A 43 -17.14 -10.02 -5.94
N ASN A 44 -18.38 -9.69 -6.31
CA ASN A 44 -19.56 -9.62 -5.43
C ASN A 44 -19.58 -8.47 -4.41
N GLN A 45 -18.74 -7.45 -4.57
CA GLN A 45 -18.89 -6.20 -3.80
C GLN A 45 -19.87 -5.25 -4.48
N GLU A 46 -20.70 -4.60 -3.66
CA GLU A 46 -21.66 -3.58 -4.11
C GLU A 46 -21.31 -2.22 -3.49
N ILE A 47 -21.47 -1.16 -4.29
CA ILE A 47 -21.27 0.22 -3.84
C ILE A 47 -22.63 0.88 -3.66
N TYR A 48 -22.76 1.58 -2.55
CA TYR A 48 -23.88 2.47 -2.28
C TYR A 48 -23.33 3.88 -2.08
N ILE A 49 -23.82 4.84 -2.86
CA ILE A 49 -23.36 6.24 -2.83
C ILE A 49 -24.38 7.08 -2.06
N SER A 50 -23.92 7.76 -1.02
CA SER A 50 -24.67 8.82 -0.33
C SER A 50 -24.35 10.19 -0.93
N THR A 51 -25.32 11.07 -1.03
CA THR A 51 -25.15 12.45 -1.46
C THR A 51 -25.43 13.40 -0.29
N PRO A 52 -25.09 14.71 -0.38
CA PRO A 52 -25.44 15.67 0.68
C PRO A 52 -26.94 15.72 1.01
N SER A 53 -27.79 15.35 0.06
CA SER A 53 -29.25 15.29 0.22
C SER A 53 -29.79 13.89 0.52
N SER A 54 -28.96 12.84 0.55
CA SER A 54 -29.39 11.45 0.71
C SER A 54 -28.42 10.64 1.56
N SER A 55 -28.87 10.28 2.76
CA SER A 55 -28.13 9.40 3.68
C SER A 55 -28.47 7.94 3.42
N LEU A 56 -27.47 7.07 3.53
CA LEU A 56 -27.66 5.62 3.55
C LEU A 56 -27.93 5.14 4.97
N PHE A 57 -28.82 4.17 5.12
CA PHE A 57 -29.18 3.62 6.42
C PHE A 57 -28.99 2.11 6.46
N LYS A 58 -28.42 1.60 7.55
CA LYS A 58 -28.46 0.18 7.87
C LYS A 58 -29.64 -0.12 8.77
N ARG A 59 -30.40 -1.15 8.39
CA ARG A 59 -31.45 -1.71 9.23
C ARG A 59 -30.84 -2.55 10.34
N GLN A 60 -31.21 -2.28 11.57
CA GLN A 60 -30.86 -3.05 12.75
C GLN A 60 -32.13 -3.61 13.40
N LEU A 61 -32.22 -4.93 13.46
CA LEU A 61 -33.28 -5.63 14.19
C LEU A 61 -32.85 -5.84 15.65
N MET A 62 -33.69 -5.45 16.57
CA MET A 62 -33.46 -5.60 18.01
C MET A 62 -34.05 -6.92 18.52
N LYS A 63 -33.58 -7.39 19.67
CA LYS A 63 -34.06 -8.66 20.27
C LYS A 63 -35.57 -8.64 20.58
N ASN A 64 -36.12 -7.46 20.87
CA ASN A 64 -37.54 -7.23 21.09
C ASN A 64 -38.37 -7.09 19.79
N LYS A 65 -37.77 -7.39 18.63
CA LYS A 65 -38.35 -7.26 17.28
C LYS A 65 -38.56 -5.82 16.79
N ASP A 66 -38.09 -4.81 17.53
CA ASP A 66 -38.07 -3.44 17.03
C ASP A 66 -37.06 -3.30 15.88
N THR A 67 -37.36 -2.41 14.94
CA THR A 67 -36.50 -2.12 13.80
C THR A 67 -36.01 -0.68 13.87
N PHE A 68 -34.69 -0.49 13.92
CA PHE A 68 -34.06 0.82 13.87
C PHE A 68 -33.29 0.98 12.56
N PHE A 69 -33.28 2.20 12.04
CA PHE A 69 -32.44 2.58 10.91
C PHE A 69 -31.33 3.49 11.43
N ARG A 70 -30.07 3.08 11.24
CA ARG A 70 -28.90 3.88 11.63
C ARG A 70 -28.20 4.38 10.39
N VAL A 71 -27.81 5.65 10.41
CA VAL A 71 -27.00 6.25 9.34
C VAL A 71 -25.73 5.44 9.17
N GLN A 72 -25.48 4.99 7.95
CA GLN A 72 -24.26 4.30 7.58
C GLN A 72 -23.16 5.32 7.34
N LYS A 73 -22.08 5.24 8.12
CA LYS A 73 -20.88 6.04 7.86
C LYS A 73 -20.22 5.58 6.55
N PRO A 74 -19.64 6.51 5.76
CA PRO A 74 -18.86 6.15 4.58
C PRO A 74 -17.76 5.15 4.91
N TRP A 75 -17.49 4.25 3.96
CA TRP A 75 -16.44 3.24 4.10
C TRP A 75 -15.06 3.86 3.84
N THR A 76 -14.10 3.61 4.73
CA THR A 76 -12.78 4.26 4.71
C THR A 76 -11.65 3.40 4.17
N LYS A 77 -11.88 2.12 3.87
CA LYS A 77 -10.83 1.26 3.30
C LYS A 77 -10.38 1.81 1.93
N ARG A 78 -9.08 1.66 1.68
CA ARG A 78 -8.40 1.94 0.41
C ARG A 78 -7.55 0.74 0.03
N ASP A 79 -7.11 0.71 -1.22
CA ASP A 79 -6.09 -0.24 -1.67
C ASP A 79 -4.78 0.02 -0.91
N TYR A 80 -4.06 -1.05 -0.63
CA TYR A 80 -2.75 -0.95 0.00
C TYR A 80 -1.75 -0.37 -1.01
N VAL A 81 -1.01 0.63 -0.58
CA VAL A 81 0.12 1.19 -1.32
C VAL A 81 1.37 0.85 -0.54
N GLU A 82 2.32 0.19 -1.19
CA GLU A 82 3.64 -0.03 -0.60
C GLU A 82 4.25 1.32 -0.27
N GLN A 83 4.52 1.52 1.02
CA GLN A 83 5.29 2.68 1.43
C GLN A 83 6.74 2.45 1.05
N PRO A 84 7.45 3.49 0.56
CA PRO A 84 8.86 3.39 0.30
C PRO A 84 9.55 2.90 1.57
N GLN A 85 10.15 1.72 1.50
CA GLN A 85 10.96 1.22 2.59
C GLN A 85 12.23 2.05 2.62
N ASP A 86 12.61 2.53 3.80
CA ASP A 86 13.95 3.06 4.00
C ASP A 86 14.95 1.99 3.51
N PRO A 87 15.96 2.35 2.70
CA PRO A 87 16.96 1.40 2.22
C PRO A 87 17.68 0.67 3.35
N PHE A 88 17.63 1.19 4.57
CA PHE A 88 18.29 0.61 5.73
C PHE A 88 17.30 -0.14 6.62
N ALA A 89 17.76 -1.28 7.14
CA ALA A 89 16.99 -2.01 8.14
C ALA A 89 16.82 -1.13 9.39
N VAL A 90 15.58 -0.99 9.87
CA VAL A 90 15.27 -0.22 11.08
C VAL A 90 16.10 -0.72 12.26
N GLY A 91 16.76 0.19 12.97
CA GLY A 91 17.69 -0.11 14.07
C GLY A 91 19.10 -0.54 13.64
N SER A 92 19.40 -0.60 12.33
CA SER A 92 20.77 -0.82 11.85
C SER A 92 21.64 0.43 11.98
N HIS A 93 22.96 0.24 12.01
CA HIS A 93 23.95 1.33 12.05
C HIS A 93 23.68 2.43 11.01
N GLN A 94 23.44 2.04 9.75
CA GLN A 94 23.20 3.01 8.68
C GLN A 94 21.87 3.74 8.86
N TRP A 95 20.83 3.05 9.34
CA TRP A 95 19.55 3.67 9.65
C TRP A 95 19.66 4.68 10.78
N CYS A 96 20.31 4.32 11.89
CA CYS A 96 20.51 5.21 13.03
C CYS A 96 21.28 6.49 12.66
N LYS A 97 22.24 6.37 11.72
CA LYS A 97 23.04 7.48 11.20
C LYS A 97 22.27 8.41 10.27
N THR A 98 21.38 7.90 9.45
CA THR A 98 20.62 8.71 8.47
C THR A 98 19.31 9.25 9.02
N TYR A 99 18.75 8.62 10.05
CA TYR A 99 17.53 9.06 10.70
C TYR A 99 17.74 10.41 11.41
N VAL A 100 16.85 11.38 11.17
CA VAL A 100 16.89 12.69 11.81
C VAL A 100 15.86 12.72 12.95
N PRO A 101 16.28 12.69 14.23
CA PRO A 101 15.36 12.67 15.36
C PRO A 101 14.41 13.86 15.34
N TRP A 102 13.15 13.61 15.69
CA TRP A 102 12.07 14.61 15.81
C TRP A 102 11.73 15.40 14.54
N SER A 103 12.32 15.10 13.38
CA SER A 103 12.05 15.79 12.11
C SER A 103 10.56 15.74 11.71
N GLU A 104 9.89 14.64 12.03
CA GLU A 104 8.46 14.41 11.77
C GLU A 104 7.60 14.41 13.06
N GLY A 105 8.20 14.76 14.22
CA GLY A 105 7.57 14.63 15.53
C GLY A 105 7.59 13.18 16.08
N LEU A 106 6.61 12.83 16.91
CA LEU A 106 6.54 11.51 17.58
C LEU A 106 5.95 10.47 16.63
N THR A 107 6.81 9.68 15.98
CA THR A 107 6.45 8.56 15.10
C THR A 107 6.92 7.21 15.68
N PHE A 108 6.50 6.09 15.09
CA PHE A 108 7.01 4.77 15.47
C PHE A 108 8.52 4.64 15.25
N ASP A 109 9.03 5.27 14.19
CA ASP A 109 10.47 5.30 13.91
C ASP A 109 11.22 6.11 14.96
N MET A 110 10.65 7.22 15.44
CA MET A 110 11.26 8.02 16.52
C MET A 110 11.40 7.22 17.82
N ILE A 111 10.34 6.49 18.19
CA ILE A 111 10.35 5.59 19.35
C ILE A 111 11.37 4.46 19.17
N THR A 112 11.51 3.96 17.94
CA THR A 112 12.44 2.88 17.62
C THR A 112 13.89 3.38 17.66
N TRP A 113 14.15 4.58 17.14
CA TRP A 113 15.44 5.23 17.20
C TRP A 113 15.89 5.47 18.65
N GLN A 114 15.01 5.97 19.52
CA GLN A 114 15.30 6.10 20.96
C GLN A 114 15.61 4.79 21.67
N ARG A 115 15.09 3.66 21.18
CA ARG A 115 15.31 2.37 21.82
C ARG A 115 16.59 1.68 21.39
N PHE A 116 16.97 1.86 20.13
CA PHE A 116 18.04 1.10 19.52
C PHE A 116 19.26 1.95 19.20
N CYS A 117 19.09 3.24 18.93
CA CYS A 117 20.14 4.13 18.46
C CYS A 117 20.64 5.12 19.52
N ASP A 118 19.76 5.58 20.43
CA ASP A 118 20.03 6.55 21.51
C ASP A 118 19.77 5.89 22.87
N THR A 119 20.60 4.90 23.17
CA THR A 119 20.55 4.05 24.37
C THR A 119 20.94 4.79 25.64
N ASP A 120 21.75 5.85 25.56
CA ASP A 120 22.08 6.71 26.70
C ASP A 120 21.11 7.90 26.87
N ASN A 121 20.19 8.06 25.92
CA ASN A 121 19.11 9.05 25.91
C ASN A 121 19.63 10.50 25.96
N ASP A 122 20.76 10.75 25.29
CA ASP A 122 21.34 12.08 25.10
C ASP A 122 20.75 12.81 23.87
N GLY A 123 19.93 12.11 23.07
CA GLY A 123 19.25 12.63 21.89
C GLY A 123 20.15 12.69 20.66
N LYS A 124 21.31 12.03 20.69
CA LYS A 124 22.27 11.92 19.59
C LYS A 124 22.55 10.44 19.32
N TYR A 125 23.22 10.20 18.20
CA TYR A 125 23.63 8.87 17.81
C TYR A 125 25.15 8.73 17.98
N GLY A 126 25.57 7.66 18.65
CA GLY A 126 26.94 7.14 18.66
C GLY A 126 27.60 7.20 20.02
N CYS A 127 28.03 8.40 20.44
CA CYS A 127 28.90 8.60 21.60
C CYS A 127 28.17 8.28 22.92
N GLY A 128 28.57 7.22 23.62
CA GLY A 128 27.89 6.79 24.86
C GLY A 128 26.79 5.75 24.64
N ASP A 129 26.46 5.44 23.38
CA ASP A 129 25.47 4.42 23.07
C ASP A 129 26.06 3.01 23.12
N ASP A 130 25.71 2.20 24.11
CA ASP A 130 26.26 0.86 24.37
C ASP A 130 26.43 -0.02 23.11
N THR A 131 25.53 0.13 22.12
CA THR A 131 25.54 -0.66 20.88
C THR A 131 26.45 -0.08 19.79
N PHE A 132 26.70 1.23 19.79
CA PHE A 132 27.36 1.95 18.70
C PHE A 132 28.58 2.80 19.15
N ASP A 133 28.91 2.80 20.44
CA ASP A 133 30.02 3.52 21.08
C ASP A 133 31.40 3.19 20.48
N ASN A 134 31.55 1.96 19.96
CA ASN A 134 32.79 1.48 19.32
C ASN A 134 32.76 1.48 17.78
N SER A 135 31.74 2.07 17.16
CA SER A 135 31.66 2.10 15.69
C SER A 135 32.71 3.04 15.10
N GLU A 136 33.24 2.74 13.90
CA GLU A 136 34.22 3.61 13.20
C GLU A 136 33.67 5.03 12.97
N ASP A 137 32.34 5.19 13.01
CA ASP A 137 31.60 6.45 12.89
C ASP A 137 31.31 7.14 14.24
N ALA A 138 31.49 6.47 15.39
CA ALA A 138 31.50 7.12 16.70
C ALA A 138 32.76 8.00 16.90
N GLY A 139 33.68 7.98 15.93
CA GLY A 139 34.90 8.79 15.89
C GLY A 139 34.70 10.30 15.70
N VAL A 140 33.52 10.86 15.98
CA VAL A 140 33.26 12.31 15.97
C VAL A 140 32.64 12.81 17.27
N CYS A 141 33.05 12.25 18.41
CA CYS A 141 32.87 12.94 19.69
C CYS A 141 33.94 14.05 19.78
N ASN A 142 33.62 15.27 19.36
CA ASN A 142 34.38 16.48 19.73
C ASN A 142 33.91 16.99 21.08
#